data_AF-A0A8B6DEQ7-F1
#
_entry.id   AF-A0A8B6DEQ7-F1
#
_cell.length_a   1.000
_cell.length_b   1.000
_cell.length_c   1.000
_cell.angle_alpha   90.00
_cell.angle_beta   90.00
_cell.angle_gamma   90.00
#
_symmetry.space_group_name_H-M   'P 1'
#
loop_
_entity.id
_entity.type
_entity.pdbx_description
1 polymer ?
#
loop_
_entity_poly.entity_id
_entity_poly.type
_entity_poly.pdbx_seq_one_letter_code
_entity_poly.pdbx_strand_id
1 'polypeptide(L)'
;MITMLDSGNREVVYIACGVLINFMVDDENRSVLKKDGGIAKLIEVLRDFAKTDWELASMVCQILWNYSVKITSTNSCFGEQESKDLNDVLLELLDRECAFEDLDEEDEEMKHFFHDTWSEDFCPVATQLLQRMESYSSDLEPIESPSES
;
A
#
# COMPACT_ATOMS: atom_id res chain seq x y z
N MET A 1 -3.62 5.93 -16.82
CA MET A 1 -2.81 5.48 -15.67
C MET A 1 -3.16 4.06 -15.28
N ILE A 2 -4.43 3.72 -15.04
CA ILE A 2 -4.83 2.33 -14.75
C ILE A 2 -4.42 1.36 -15.85
N THR A 3 -4.54 1.75 -17.12
CA THR A 3 -4.05 0.96 -18.27
C THR A 3 -2.53 0.73 -18.29
N MET A 4 -1.74 1.56 -17.60
CA MET A 4 -0.29 1.37 -17.49
C MET A 4 0.05 0.40 -16.35
N LEU A 5 -0.71 0.47 -15.25
CA LEU A 5 -0.64 -0.53 -14.16
C LEU A 5 -1.00 -1.94 -14.66
N ASP A 6 -1.90 -2.03 -15.64
CA ASP A 6 -2.34 -3.29 -16.26
C ASP A 6 -1.43 -3.80 -17.38
N SER A 7 -0.32 -3.12 -17.67
CA SER A 7 0.50 -3.43 -18.86
C SER A 7 1.29 -4.74 -18.74
N GLY A 8 1.42 -5.30 -17.53
CA GLY A 8 2.30 -6.45 -17.22
C GLY A 8 3.79 -6.16 -17.42
N ASN A 9 4.15 -4.96 -17.86
CA ASN A 9 5.54 -4.54 -18.07
C ASN A 9 6.02 -3.80 -16.82
N ARG A 10 6.93 -4.44 -16.08
CA ARG A 10 7.52 -3.89 -14.85
C ARG A 10 7.97 -2.43 -15.00
N GLU A 11 8.71 -2.07 -16.05
CA GLU A 11 9.20 -0.71 -16.25
C GLU A 11 8.05 0.31 -16.40
N VAL A 12 7.01 -0.06 -17.14
CA VAL A 12 5.82 0.79 -17.32
C VAL A 12 5.05 0.94 -16.00
N VAL A 13 4.96 -0.12 -15.20
CA VAL A 13 4.32 -0.08 -13.88
C VAL A 13 5.13 0.82 -12.92
N TYR A 14 6.47 0.71 -12.91
CA TYR A 14 7.34 1.61 -12.13
C TYR A 14 7.14 3.09 -12.49
N ILE A 15 7.13 3.42 -13.78
CA ILE A 15 6.90 4.79 -14.24
C ILE A 15 5.52 5.28 -13.80
N ALA A 16 4.49 4.45 -13.96
CA ALA A 16 3.13 4.79 -13.54
C ALA A 16 3.07 5.03 -12.02
N CYS A 17 3.70 4.18 -11.21
CA CYS A 17 3.77 4.32 -9.77
C CYS A 17 4.49 5.60 -9.36
N GLY A 18 5.63 5.93 -9.97
CA GLY A 18 6.37 7.17 -9.70
C GLY A 18 5.55 8.43 -9.99
N VAL A 19 4.76 8.43 -11.06
CA VAL A 19 3.82 9.53 -11.37
C VAL A 19 2.69 9.59 -10.32
N LEU A 20 2.11 8.45 -9.97
CA LEU A 20 1.02 8.38 -8.99
C LEU A 20 1.43 8.85 -7.59
N ILE A 21 2.64 8.52 -7.12
CA ILE A 21 3.16 9.00 -5.83
C ILE A 21 3.11 10.53 -5.75
N ASN A 22 3.53 11.19 -6.83
CA ASN A 22 3.54 12.65 -6.93
C ASN A 22 2.12 13.22 -7.04
N PHE A 23 1.24 12.55 -7.79
CA PHE A 23 -0.12 13.03 -8.05
C PHE A 23 -1.04 12.89 -6.84
N MET A 24 -0.80 11.90 -5.98
CA MET A 24 -1.61 11.71 -4.78
C MET A 24 -1.39 12.79 -3.71
N VAL A 25 -0.54 13.80 -3.96
CA VAL A 25 -0.47 15.02 -3.15
C VAL A 25 -1.65 15.96 -3.44
N ASP A 26 -2.23 15.88 -4.64
CA ASP A 26 -3.34 16.72 -5.11
C ASP A 26 -4.72 16.07 -4.90
N ASP A 27 -5.68 16.81 -4.36
CA ASP A 27 -7.01 16.28 -4.00
C ASP A 27 -7.86 15.90 -5.22
N GLU A 28 -7.76 16.64 -6.33
CA GLU A 28 -8.55 16.36 -7.54
C GLU A 28 -8.12 15.02 -8.13
N ASN A 29 -6.81 14.76 -8.19
CA ASN A 29 -6.25 13.51 -8.69
C ASN A 29 -6.64 12.28 -7.86
N ARG A 30 -6.78 12.42 -6.53
CA ARG A 30 -7.27 11.34 -5.66
C ARG A 30 -8.70 10.92 -6.03
N SER A 31 -9.58 11.91 -6.28
CA SER A 31 -10.98 11.63 -6.60
C SER A 31 -11.14 10.84 -7.91
N VAL A 32 -10.32 11.17 -8.92
CA VAL A 32 -10.29 10.48 -10.21
C VAL A 32 -9.80 9.05 -10.05
N LEU A 33 -8.72 8.83 -9.30
CA LEU A 33 -8.17 7.49 -9.05
C LEU A 33 -9.22 6.56 -8.44
N LYS A 34 -9.97 7.03 -7.44
CA LYS A 34 -11.03 6.23 -6.81
C LYS A 34 -12.15 5.90 -7.78
N LYS A 35 -12.63 6.90 -8.52
CA LYS A 35 -13.76 6.75 -9.45
C LYS A 35 -13.47 5.73 -10.56
N ASP A 36 -12.23 5.66 -11.00
CA ASP A 36 -11.81 4.77 -12.08
C ASP A 36 -11.45 3.35 -11.58
N GLY A 37 -11.67 3.04 -10.29
CA GLY A 37 -11.34 1.74 -9.70
C GLY A 37 -9.85 1.55 -9.42
N GLY A 38 -9.08 2.63 -9.34
CA GLY A 38 -7.63 2.60 -9.17
C GLY A 38 -7.19 2.01 -7.84
N ILE A 39 -8.01 2.07 -6.78
CA ILE A 39 -7.69 1.46 -5.48
C ILE A 39 -7.63 -0.06 -5.60
N ALA A 40 -8.67 -0.68 -6.16
CA ALA A 40 -8.69 -2.12 -6.40
C ALA A 40 -7.51 -2.56 -7.29
N LYS A 41 -7.21 -1.78 -8.35
CA LYS A 41 -6.05 -2.08 -9.21
C LYS A 41 -4.70 -1.96 -8.49
N LEU A 42 -4.54 -0.99 -7.59
CA LEU A 42 -3.32 -0.89 -6.79
C LEU A 42 -3.16 -2.08 -5.84
N ILE A 43 -4.25 -2.58 -5.26
CA ILE A 43 -4.22 -3.80 -4.43
C ILE A 43 -3.84 -5.02 -5.27
N GLU A 44 -4.38 -5.13 -6.50
CA GLU A 44 -4.00 -6.19 -7.46
C GLU A 44 -2.51 -6.12 -7.80
N VAL A 45 -1.98 -4.94 -8.16
CA VAL A 45 -0.55 -4.73 -8.42
C VAL A 45 0.29 -5.07 -7.18
N LEU A 46 -0.16 -4.72 -5.98
CA LEU A 46 0.55 -5.08 -4.75
C LEU A 46 0.66 -6.61 -4.61
N ARG A 47 -0.42 -7.34 -4.88
CA ARG A 47 -0.41 -8.82 -4.84
C ARG A 47 0.46 -9.44 -5.93
N ASP A 48 0.42 -8.91 -7.14
CA ASP A 48 1.12 -9.46 -8.30
C ASP A 48 2.65 -9.30 -8.22
N PHE A 49 3.10 -8.19 -7.63
CA PHE A 49 4.53 -7.85 -7.56
C PHE A 49 5.16 -8.07 -6.19
N ALA A 50 4.38 -8.22 -5.12
CA ALA A 50 4.94 -8.61 -3.83
C ALA A 50 5.66 -9.97 -3.94
N LYS A 51 6.66 -10.18 -3.07
CA LYS A 51 7.54 -11.37 -3.06
C LYS A 51 8.45 -11.54 -4.29
N THR A 52 8.23 -10.78 -5.37
CA THR A 52 9.10 -10.75 -6.57
C THR A 52 9.76 -9.39 -6.79
N ASP A 53 9.16 -8.32 -6.25
CA ASP A 53 9.61 -6.94 -6.41
C ASP A 53 9.18 -6.07 -5.22
N TRP A 54 9.97 -6.12 -4.14
CA TRP A 54 9.68 -5.38 -2.91
C TRP A 54 9.78 -3.86 -3.09
N GLU A 55 10.60 -3.37 -4.00
CA GLU A 55 10.68 -1.94 -4.30
C GLU A 55 9.35 -1.45 -4.90
N LEU A 56 8.82 -2.17 -5.89
CA LEU A 56 7.55 -1.81 -6.51
C LEU A 56 6.38 -1.94 -5.53
N ALA A 57 6.37 -2.99 -4.70
CA ALA A 57 5.41 -3.13 -3.61
C ALA A 57 5.46 -1.92 -2.64
N SER A 58 6.67 -1.44 -2.31
CA SER A 58 6.87 -0.25 -1.48
C SER A 58 6.29 1.01 -2.12
N MET A 59 6.49 1.18 -3.43
CA MET A 59 5.91 2.29 -4.18
C MET A 59 4.37 2.25 -4.15
N VAL A 60 3.76 1.08 -4.29
CA VAL A 60 2.30 0.94 -4.23
C VAL A 60 1.77 1.29 -2.84
N CYS A 61 2.41 0.81 -1.77
CA CYS A 61 2.08 1.21 -0.40
C CYS A 61 2.22 2.72 -0.20
N GLN A 62 3.26 3.34 -0.79
CA GLN A 62 3.46 4.79 -0.74
C GLN A 62 2.34 5.57 -1.45
N ILE A 63 1.83 5.06 -2.58
CA ILE A 63 0.68 5.66 -3.28
C ILE A 63 -0.56 5.62 -2.39
N LEU A 64 -0.87 4.46 -1.80
CA LEU A 64 -2.03 4.28 -0.92
C LEU A 64 -1.91 5.09 0.38
N TRP A 65 -0.69 5.23 0.91
CA TRP A 65 -0.39 6.14 2.01
C TRP A 65 -0.62 7.60 1.64
N ASN A 66 -0.14 8.06 0.49
CA ASN A 66 -0.34 9.44 0.05
C ASN A 66 -1.82 9.72 -0.25
N TYR A 67 -2.51 8.77 -0.87
CA TYR A 67 -3.93 8.84 -1.15
C TYR A 67 -4.77 8.99 0.13
N SER A 68 -4.39 8.31 1.20
CA SER A 68 -5.09 8.33 2.49
C SER A 68 -4.66 9.45 3.45
N VAL A 69 -3.88 10.44 3.00
CA VAL A 69 -3.37 11.50 3.91
C VAL A 69 -4.47 12.34 4.57
N LYS A 70 -5.67 12.41 3.98
CA LYS A 70 -6.85 13.10 4.52
C LYS A 70 -7.96 12.15 4.97
N ILE A 71 -7.60 10.91 5.33
CA ILE A 71 -8.57 9.89 5.75
C ILE A 71 -9.34 10.34 7.01
N THR A 72 -10.65 10.08 7.01
CA THR A 72 -11.52 10.21 8.18
C THR A 72 -12.19 8.89 8.54
N SER A 73 -12.27 7.98 7.58
CA SER A 73 -12.82 6.63 7.72
C SER A 73 -12.18 5.75 6.65
N THR A 74 -11.65 4.60 7.06
CA THR A 74 -10.97 3.65 6.16
C THR A 74 -11.90 3.18 5.05
N ASN A 75 -13.09 2.70 5.41
CA ASN A 75 -14.09 2.22 4.45
C ASN A 75 -14.58 3.34 3.52
N SER A 76 -14.72 4.57 4.03
CA SER A 76 -15.10 5.70 3.19
C SER A 76 -13.98 6.13 2.23
N CYS A 77 -12.71 5.96 2.62
CA CYS A 77 -11.55 6.33 1.82
C CYS A 77 -11.30 5.32 0.69
N PHE A 78 -11.14 4.05 1.03
CA PHE A 78 -10.74 3.00 0.09
C PHE A 78 -11.94 2.25 -0.51
N GLY A 79 -13.04 2.11 0.23
CA GLY A 79 -14.13 1.17 -0.05
C GLY A 79 -14.12 0.03 0.95
N GLU A 80 -15.28 -0.53 1.31
CA GLU A 80 -15.37 -1.55 2.37
C GLU A 80 -14.64 -2.84 1.98
N GLN A 81 -14.85 -3.31 0.75
CA GLN A 81 -14.18 -4.50 0.23
C GLN A 81 -12.67 -4.25 0.08
N GLU A 82 -12.30 -3.12 -0.54
CA GLU A 82 -10.90 -2.75 -0.75
C GLU A 82 -10.14 -2.54 0.56
N SER A 83 -10.81 -2.00 1.60
CA SER A 83 -10.20 -1.84 2.93
C SER A 83 -9.87 -3.19 3.55
N LYS A 84 -10.79 -4.16 3.43
CA LYS A 84 -10.56 -5.52 3.91
C LYS A 84 -9.44 -6.20 3.12
N ASP A 85 -9.52 -6.15 1.79
CA ASP A 85 -8.52 -6.79 0.93
C ASP A 85 -7.13 -6.21 1.15
N LEU A 86 -7.02 -4.90 1.31
CA LEU A 86 -5.75 -4.23 1.60
C LEU A 86 -5.23 -4.60 2.99
N ASN A 87 -6.09 -4.68 4.01
CA ASN A 87 -5.68 -5.10 5.35
C ASN A 87 -5.14 -6.53 5.33
N ASP A 88 -5.87 -7.45 4.71
CA ASP A 88 -5.47 -8.86 4.60
C ASP A 88 -4.13 -9.00 3.86
N VAL A 89 -3.92 -8.26 2.76
CA VAL A 89 -2.63 -8.23 2.03
C VAL A 89 -1.50 -7.70 2.89
N LEU A 90 -1.71 -6.57 3.57
CA LEU A 90 -0.65 -5.95 4.37
C LEU A 90 -0.23 -6.88 5.52
N LEU A 91 -1.18 -7.55 6.18
CA LEU A 91 -0.88 -8.52 7.23
C LEU A 91 -0.08 -9.71 6.69
N GLU A 92 -0.46 -10.25 5.53
CA GLU A 92 0.29 -11.34 4.87
C GLU A 92 1.72 -10.90 4.49
N LEU A 93 1.87 -9.74 3.86
CA LEU A 93 3.16 -9.28 3.35
C LEU A 93 4.11 -8.75 4.42
N LEU A 94 3.58 -8.30 5.57
CA LEU A 94 4.38 -7.90 6.74
C LEU A 94 4.82 -9.10 7.58
N ASP A 95 4.17 -10.25 7.42
CA ASP A 95 4.64 -11.48 8.05
C ASP A 95 5.87 -12.02 7.30
N ARG A 96 6.96 -12.23 8.05
CA ARG A 96 8.23 -12.68 7.46
C ARG A 96 8.12 -14.08 6.86
N GLU A 97 7.36 -14.99 7.46
CA GLU A 97 7.26 -16.35 6.95
C GLU A 97 6.48 -16.35 5.63
N CYS A 98 5.36 -15.62 5.58
CA CYS A 98 4.56 -15.47 4.36
C CYS A 98 5.26 -14.69 3.24
N ALA A 99 6.05 -13.67 3.58
CA ALA A 99 6.76 -12.84 2.60
C ALA A 99 7.85 -13.61 1.83
N PHE A 100 8.45 -14.64 2.44
CA PHE A 100 9.58 -15.38 1.87
C PHE A 100 9.24 -16.86 1.56
N GLU A 101 7.97 -17.26 1.63
CA GLU A 101 7.52 -18.66 1.45
C GLU A 101 7.94 -19.28 0.10
N ASP A 102 7.92 -18.49 -0.97
CA ASP A 102 8.19 -18.95 -2.34
C ASP A 102 9.65 -18.69 -2.80
N LEU A 103 10.51 -18.15 -1.95
CA LEU A 103 11.87 -17.78 -2.35
C LEU A 103 12.79 -19.00 -2.38
N ASP A 104 13.44 -19.19 -3.53
CA ASP A 104 14.37 -20.30 -3.75
C ASP A 104 15.55 -20.22 -2.77
N GLU A 105 15.89 -21.36 -2.18
CA GLU A 105 16.92 -21.44 -1.16
C GLU A 105 18.36 -21.34 -1.73
N GLU A 106 18.55 -21.36 -3.04
CA GLU A 106 19.89 -21.51 -3.64
C GLU A 106 20.65 -20.18 -3.90
N ASP A 107 19.97 -19.02 -3.96
CA ASP A 107 20.61 -17.72 -4.23
C ASP A 107 20.65 -16.81 -2.98
N GLU A 108 21.72 -16.94 -2.21
CA GLU A 108 21.93 -16.17 -0.97
C GLU A 108 22.09 -14.65 -1.19
N GLU A 109 22.67 -14.22 -2.32
CA GLU A 109 22.83 -12.79 -2.61
C GLU A 109 21.46 -12.16 -2.94
N MET A 110 20.66 -12.85 -3.74
CA MET A 110 19.29 -12.43 -4.05
C MET A 110 18.44 -12.39 -2.78
N LYS A 111 18.53 -13.39 -1.90
CA LYS A 111 17.81 -13.37 -0.62
C LYS A 111 18.18 -12.18 0.26
N HIS A 112 19.47 -11.87 0.38
CA HIS A 112 19.91 -10.74 1.18
C HIS A 112 19.35 -9.43 0.63
N PHE A 113 19.43 -9.24 -0.70
CA PHE A 113 18.84 -8.08 -1.34
C PHE A 113 17.32 -7.98 -1.10
N PHE A 114 16.58 -9.07 -1.29
CA PHE A 114 15.13 -9.10 -1.05
C PHE A 114 14.79 -8.83 0.42
N HIS A 115 15.59 -9.35 1.35
CA HIS A 115 15.41 -9.13 2.79
C HIS A 115 15.65 -7.67 3.17
N ASP A 116 16.73 -7.08 2.65
CA ASP A 116 17.06 -5.66 2.87
C ASP A 116 15.93 -4.77 2.32
N THR A 117 15.54 -4.93 1.05
CA THR A 117 14.47 -4.13 0.46
C THR A 117 13.14 -4.32 1.19
N TRP A 118 12.78 -5.55 1.54
CA TRP A 118 11.56 -5.82 2.31
C TRP A 118 11.59 -5.12 3.68
N SER A 119 12.72 -5.19 4.39
CA SER A 119 12.83 -4.67 5.75
C SER A 119 13.01 -3.14 5.80
N GLU A 120 13.78 -2.58 4.87
CA GLU A 120 14.18 -1.16 4.88
C GLU A 120 13.20 -0.27 4.09
N ASP A 121 12.62 -0.78 3.00
CA ASP A 121 11.74 0.01 2.14
C ASP A 121 10.26 -0.34 2.35
N PHE A 122 9.91 -1.64 2.26
CA PHE A 122 8.51 -2.07 2.26
C PHE A 122 7.87 -2.02 3.65
N CYS A 123 8.51 -2.66 4.64
CA CYS A 123 7.97 -2.79 5.99
C CYS A 123 7.59 -1.44 6.63
N PRO A 124 8.42 -0.38 6.56
CA PRO A 124 8.08 0.90 7.19
C PRO A 124 6.82 1.53 6.60
N VAL A 125 6.69 1.58 5.27
CA VAL A 125 5.53 2.21 4.62
C VAL A 125 4.27 1.36 4.75
N ALA A 126 4.39 0.04 4.63
CA ALA A 126 3.27 -0.89 4.78
C ALA A 126 2.73 -0.89 6.22
N THR A 127 3.62 -0.88 7.22
CA THR A 127 3.24 -0.79 8.64
C THR A 127 2.53 0.52 8.95
N GLN A 128 3.06 1.64 8.46
CA GLN A 128 2.42 2.95 8.64
C GLN A 128 1.01 2.96 8.03
N LEU A 129 0.87 2.47 6.79
CA LEU A 129 -0.41 2.36 6.10
C LEU A 129 -1.41 1.50 6.90
N LEU A 130 -0.99 0.33 7.37
CA LEU A 130 -1.82 -0.56 8.18
C LEU A 130 -2.28 0.14 9.47
N GLN A 131 -1.35 0.74 10.22
CA GLN A 131 -1.66 1.46 11.46
C GLN A 131 -2.66 2.61 11.24
N ARG A 132 -2.52 3.35 10.13
CA ARG A 132 -3.49 4.38 9.77
C ARG A 132 -4.85 3.76 9.47
N MET A 133 -4.91 2.70 8.66
CA MET A 133 -6.17 2.04 8.35
C MET A 133 -6.88 1.54 9.63
N GLU A 134 -6.14 0.96 10.57
CA GLU A 134 -6.66 0.51 11.86
C GLU A 134 -7.18 1.67 12.71
N SER A 135 -6.42 2.79 12.78
CA SER A 135 -6.79 3.99 13.54
C SER A 135 -8.10 4.62 13.06
N TYR A 136 -8.44 4.48 11.78
CA TYR A 136 -9.67 5.00 11.18
C TYR A 136 -10.68 3.89 10.82
N SER A 137 -10.48 2.66 11.32
CA SER A 137 -11.40 1.52 11.13
C SER A 137 -12.54 1.48 12.16
N SER A 138 -12.38 2.15 13.31
CA SER A 138 -13.33 2.17 14.41
C SER A 138 -13.70 3.60 14.76
N ASP A 139 -14.98 3.87 15.02
CA ASP A 139 -15.49 5.12 15.62
C ASP A 139 -14.93 5.31 17.05
N LEU A 140 -13.62 5.54 17.19
CA LEU A 140 -13.08 6.07 18.44
C LEU A 140 -13.30 7.58 18.40
N GLU A 141 -14.34 8.01 19.13
CA GLU A 141 -14.64 9.42 19.40
C GLU A 141 -13.35 10.17 19.75
N PRO A 142 -13.19 11.42 19.26
CA PRO A 142 -12.11 12.29 19.73
C PRO A 142 -12.17 12.35 21.25
N ILE A 143 -11.06 12.05 21.92
CA ILE A 143 -10.95 12.27 23.37
C ILE A 143 -11.21 13.76 23.59
N GLU A 144 -12.38 14.11 24.13
CA GLU A 144 -12.62 15.45 24.66
C GLU A 144 -11.55 15.71 25.71
N SER A 145 -10.65 16.64 25.39
CA SER A 145 -9.65 17.14 26.32
C SER A 145 -10.35 17.60 27.60
N PRO A 146 -9.81 17.27 28.79
CA PRO A 146 -10.49 17.55 30.04
C PRO A 146 -10.68 19.05 30.20
N SER A 147 -11.93 19.47 30.36
CA SER A 147 -12.29 20.84 30.74
C SER A 147 -11.56 21.18 32.03
N GLU A 148 -10.56 22.06 31.94
CA GLU A 148 -9.93 22.67 33.10
C GLU A 148 -11.03 23.33 33.96
N SER A 149 -11.16 22.87 35.20
CA SER A 149 -12.00 23.49 36.24
C SER A 149 -11.16 23.69 37.49
#